data_AF-A0AA90V4V3-F1
#
_entry.id   AF-A0AA90V4V3-F1
#
_cell.length_a   1.000
_cell.length_b   1.000
_cell.length_c   1.000
_cell.angle_alpha   90.00
_cell.angle_beta   90.00
_cell.angle_gamma   90.00
#
_symmetry.space_group_name_H-M   'P 1'
#
loop_
_entity.id
_entity.type
_entity.pdbx_description
1 polymer ?
#
loop_
_entity_poly.entity_id
_entity_poly.type
_entity_poly.pdbx_seq_one_letter_code
_entity_poly.pdbx_strand_id
1 'polypeptide(L)'
;MKRKILATLLCLISISSMAQTDSTLFKGKITNKEYDVYMNIDFYHKNLKVPGQELFGEMPGYFGDRRDSRKWLITDADIEGKTAHLSIINDYGSEDLTADLIALPDGSYELQQKDGSNLKIARNRKWVKIPKNLKFTKQ
;
A
#
# COMPACT_ATOMS: atom_id res chain seq x y z
N MET A 1 36.15 12.67 -50.42
CA MET A 1 35.10 11.83 -49.79
C MET A 1 35.66 10.91 -48.69
N LYS A 2 36.15 11.39 -47.52
CA LYS A 2 36.56 10.48 -46.41
C LYS A 2 36.51 11.07 -44.98
N ARG A 3 35.86 12.23 -44.75
CA ARG A 3 35.82 12.85 -43.39
C ARG A 3 34.45 13.38 -42.93
N LYS A 4 33.37 13.16 -43.68
CA LYS A 4 32.01 13.57 -43.29
C LYS A 4 31.07 12.39 -42.99
N ILE A 5 31.62 11.21 -42.70
CA ILE A 5 30.83 10.00 -42.43
C ILE A 5 30.79 9.64 -40.94
N LEU A 6 31.62 10.29 -40.09
CA LEU A 6 31.73 9.90 -38.69
C LEU A 6 30.79 10.65 -37.71
N ALA A 7 30.09 11.70 -38.16
CA ALA A 7 29.23 12.50 -37.28
C ALA A 7 27.76 12.05 -37.25
N THR A 8 27.33 11.18 -38.16
CA THR A 8 25.91 10.80 -38.30
C THR A 8 25.54 9.52 -37.55
N LEU A 9 26.51 8.81 -36.96
CA LEU A 9 26.28 7.52 -36.27
C LEU A 9 26.10 7.65 -34.74
N LEU A 10 26.11 8.88 -34.19
CA LEU A 10 25.97 9.09 -32.74
C LEU A 10 24.56 9.56 -32.30
N CYS A 11 23.61 9.68 -33.24
CA CYS A 11 22.24 10.13 -32.96
C CYS A 11 21.20 9.00 -32.86
N LEU A 12 21.62 7.73 -32.86
CA LEU A 12 20.69 6.57 -32.83
C LEU A 12 20.67 5.82 -31.50
N ILE A 13 21.39 6.28 -30.48
CA ILE A 13 21.17 5.80 -29.11
C ILE A 13 20.01 6.62 -28.52
N SER A 14 18.86 6.53 -29.19
CA SER A 14 17.59 7.05 -28.69
C SER A 14 17.20 6.21 -27.49
N ILE A 15 17.65 6.66 -26.33
CA ILE A 15 16.93 6.67 -25.06
C ILE A 15 15.78 5.66 -25.03
N SER A 16 16.09 4.40 -24.70
CA SER A 16 15.11 3.51 -24.10
C SER A 16 14.86 3.99 -22.68
N SER A 17 14.13 5.10 -22.56
CA SER A 17 13.42 5.44 -21.34
C SER A 17 12.43 4.29 -21.13
N MET A 18 12.81 3.29 -20.34
CA MET A 18 11.82 2.42 -19.74
C MET A 18 11.01 3.31 -18.80
N ALA A 19 9.95 3.93 -19.32
CA ALA A 19 8.88 4.43 -18.49
C ALA A 19 8.27 3.18 -17.86
N GLN A 20 8.81 2.80 -16.70
CA GLN A 20 8.26 1.76 -15.87
C GLN A 20 6.86 2.28 -15.49
N THR A 21 5.85 1.84 -16.22
CA THR A 21 4.48 2.21 -15.90
C THR A 21 4.20 1.45 -14.62
N ASP A 22 4.28 2.13 -13.48
CA ASP A 22 3.98 1.52 -12.21
C ASP A 22 2.62 0.82 -12.32
N SER A 23 2.61 -0.47 -11.99
CA SER A 23 1.38 -1.23 -11.95
C SER A 23 0.40 -0.51 -11.02
N THR A 24 -0.89 -0.55 -11.35
CA THR A 24 -1.92 0.02 -10.46
C THR A 24 -2.54 -1.05 -9.56
N LEU A 25 -1.91 -2.23 -9.46
CA LEU A 25 -2.47 -3.36 -8.73
C LEU A 25 -2.58 -3.07 -7.22
N PHE A 26 -1.55 -2.48 -6.63
CA PHE A 26 -1.51 -2.07 -5.23
C PHE A 26 -1.53 -0.54 -5.07
N LYS A 27 -2.47 0.09 -5.77
CA LYS A 27 -2.70 1.54 -5.71
C LYS A 27 -4.19 1.86 -5.67
N GLY A 28 -4.58 2.77 -4.79
CA GLY A 28 -5.94 3.27 -4.63
C GLY A 28 -6.56 2.90 -3.29
N LYS A 29 -7.90 3.02 -3.23
CA LYS A 29 -8.67 2.78 -2.01
C LYS A 29 -9.48 1.49 -2.12
N ILE A 30 -9.34 0.63 -1.13
CA ILE A 30 -10.07 -0.63 -1.00
C ILE A 30 -10.86 -0.64 0.33
N THR A 31 -12.01 -1.29 0.37
CA THR A 31 -12.93 -1.23 1.52
C THR A 31 -13.50 -2.60 1.89
N ASN A 32 -13.76 -2.79 3.18
CA ASN A 32 -14.57 -3.88 3.69
C ASN A 32 -15.83 -3.26 4.32
N LYS A 33 -17.00 -3.56 3.75
CA LYS A 33 -18.29 -2.99 4.18
C LYS A 33 -18.78 -3.57 5.50
N GLU A 34 -18.48 -4.83 5.79
CA GLU A 34 -18.94 -5.53 7.01
C GLU A 34 -18.39 -4.86 8.28
N TYR A 35 -17.10 -4.54 8.29
CA TYR A 35 -16.44 -3.87 9.42
C TYR A 35 -16.43 -2.35 9.31
N ASP A 36 -16.87 -1.81 8.17
CA ASP A 36 -16.88 -0.37 7.83
C ASP A 36 -15.47 0.25 7.89
N VAL A 37 -14.52 -0.46 7.29
CA VAL A 37 -13.08 -0.13 7.26
C VAL A 37 -12.56 -0.03 5.82
N TYR A 38 -11.39 0.55 5.67
CA TYR A 38 -10.75 0.74 4.38
C TYR A 38 -9.22 0.72 4.49
N MET A 39 -8.55 0.49 3.38
CA MET A 39 -7.14 0.80 3.20
C MET A 39 -7.00 1.81 2.06
N ASN A 40 -6.13 2.79 2.23
CA ASN A 40 -5.69 3.68 1.15
C ASN A 40 -4.20 3.45 0.93
N ILE A 41 -3.83 3.04 -0.27
CA ILE A 41 -2.50 2.48 -0.56
C ILE A 41 -1.91 3.04 -1.86
N ASP A 42 -0.60 3.24 -1.87
CA ASP A 42 0.23 3.39 -3.06
C ASP A 42 1.59 2.76 -2.74
N PHE A 43 1.69 1.45 -2.94
CA PHE A 43 2.89 0.69 -2.59
C PHE A 43 4.06 0.89 -3.57
N TYR A 44 3.81 1.57 -4.69
CA TYR A 44 4.83 1.89 -5.69
C TYR A 44 5.53 3.20 -5.35
N HIS A 45 4.75 4.26 -5.08
CA HIS A 45 5.32 5.59 -4.79
C HIS A 45 5.63 5.79 -3.30
N LYS A 46 4.93 5.06 -2.42
CA LYS A 46 5.06 5.14 -0.95
C LYS A 46 4.98 6.56 -0.38
N ASN A 47 4.18 7.41 -1.03
CA ASN A 47 4.14 8.86 -0.80
C ASN A 47 2.82 9.36 -0.18
N LEU A 48 2.03 8.49 0.44
CA LEU A 48 0.74 8.88 1.01
C LEU A 48 0.95 9.59 2.35
N LYS A 49 0.32 10.76 2.50
CA LYS A 49 0.19 11.45 3.78
C LYS A 49 -1.04 10.96 4.51
N VAL A 50 -0.88 10.56 5.77
CA VAL A 50 -1.99 10.05 6.57
C VAL A 50 -2.69 11.21 7.29
N PRO A 51 -4.00 11.39 7.09
CA PRO A 51 -4.72 12.49 7.71
C PRO A 51 -4.62 12.48 9.24
N GLY A 52 -4.18 13.60 9.82
CA GLY A 52 -4.01 13.75 11.27
C GLY A 52 -2.76 13.05 11.84
N GLN A 53 -1.88 12.54 10.97
CA GLN A 53 -0.66 11.83 11.31
C GLN A 53 0.54 12.35 10.48
N GLU A 54 0.50 13.63 10.09
CA GLU A 54 1.47 14.25 9.18
C GLU A 54 2.90 14.25 9.73
N LEU A 55 3.06 14.19 11.06
CA LEU A 55 4.36 14.09 11.75
C LEU A 55 5.14 12.83 11.40
N PHE A 56 4.46 11.75 11.00
CA PHE A 56 5.10 10.50 10.61
C PHE A 56 5.62 10.50 9.17
N GLY A 57 5.36 11.57 8.40
CA GLY A 57 5.80 11.71 7.03
C GLY A 57 4.96 10.91 6.03
N GLU A 58 5.58 10.63 4.89
CA GLU A 58 4.98 9.89 3.78
C GLU A 58 5.16 8.39 3.97
N MET A 59 4.14 7.61 3.56
CA MET A 59 4.15 6.16 3.75
C MET A 59 3.40 5.40 2.63
N PRO A 60 3.63 4.07 2.50
CA PRO A 60 2.90 3.20 1.58
C PRO A 60 1.38 3.27 1.67
N GLY A 61 0.85 3.51 2.86
CA GLY A 61 -0.59 3.63 3.06
C GLY A 61 -1.00 3.46 4.51
N TYR A 62 -2.29 3.21 4.71
CA TYR A 62 -2.86 3.04 6.04
C TYR A 62 -4.17 2.27 6.00
N PHE A 63 -4.46 1.57 7.09
CA PHE A 63 -5.77 0.99 7.38
C PHE A 63 -6.55 1.94 8.28
N GLY A 64 -7.81 2.21 7.93
CA GLY A 64 -8.67 3.14 8.64
C GLY A 64 -10.08 2.63 8.87
N ASP A 65 -10.66 3.18 9.94
CA ASP A 65 -12.06 3.05 10.31
C ASP A 65 -12.85 4.27 9.77
N ARG A 66 -14.04 4.07 9.19
CA ARG A 66 -14.92 5.17 8.74
C ARG A 66 -15.63 5.90 9.88
N ARG A 67 -15.66 5.32 11.07
CA ARG A 67 -16.35 5.82 12.29
C ARG A 67 -15.38 6.34 13.35
N ASP A 68 -14.08 6.14 13.17
CA ASP A 68 -13.06 6.52 14.14
C ASP A 68 -11.82 7.08 13.44
N SER A 69 -11.22 8.13 14.02
CA SER A 69 -10.09 8.83 13.42
C SER A 69 -8.76 8.09 13.56
N ARG A 70 -8.65 7.09 14.45
CA ARG A 70 -7.42 6.31 14.60
C ARG A 70 -7.08 5.51 13.34
N LYS A 71 -5.80 5.25 13.15
CA LYS A 71 -5.27 4.57 11.97
C LYS A 71 -4.22 3.55 12.35
N TRP A 72 -4.12 2.51 11.53
CA TRP A 72 -2.93 1.67 11.48
C TRP A 72 -2.11 2.11 10.27
N LEU A 73 -0.86 2.49 10.50
CA LEU A 73 0.06 3.03 9.52
C LEU A 73 0.81 1.88 8.86
N ILE A 74 0.82 1.82 7.53
CA ILE A 74 1.63 0.86 6.79
C ILE A 74 2.98 1.53 6.57
N THR A 75 3.98 1.14 7.36
CA THR A 75 5.31 1.79 7.36
C THR A 75 6.22 1.28 6.26
N ASP A 76 6.01 0.04 5.81
CA ASP A 76 6.68 -0.50 4.63
C ASP A 76 5.77 -1.47 3.86
N ALA A 77 6.04 -1.59 2.57
CA ALA A 77 5.37 -2.50 1.66
C ALA A 77 6.35 -3.01 0.59
N ASP A 78 6.52 -4.32 0.48
CA ASP A 78 7.32 -4.96 -0.56
C ASP A 78 6.41 -5.82 -1.46
N ILE A 79 6.51 -5.66 -2.79
CA ILE A 79 5.60 -6.30 -3.74
C ILE A 79 6.29 -7.51 -4.38
N GLU A 80 5.73 -8.70 -4.15
CA GLU A 80 6.10 -9.94 -4.82
C GLU A 80 4.92 -10.46 -5.66
N GLY A 81 4.91 -10.05 -6.94
CA GLY A 81 3.88 -10.47 -7.89
C GLY A 81 2.47 -9.98 -7.52
N LYS A 82 1.64 -10.90 -7.00
CA LYS A 82 0.25 -10.62 -6.58
C LYS A 82 0.10 -10.49 -5.06
N THR A 83 1.21 -10.44 -4.34
CA THR A 83 1.23 -10.28 -2.89
C THR A 83 2.07 -9.05 -2.55
N ALA A 84 1.61 -8.28 -1.57
CA ALA A 84 2.41 -7.22 -0.94
C ALA A 84 2.63 -7.56 0.53
N HIS A 85 3.89 -7.63 0.96
CA HIS A 85 4.31 -7.87 2.33
C HIS A 85 4.40 -6.55 3.07
N LEU A 86 3.68 -6.43 4.18
CA LEU A 86 3.43 -5.17 4.88
C LEU A 86 4.03 -5.19 6.28
N SER A 87 4.65 -4.09 6.65
CA SER A 87 4.91 -3.73 8.05
C SER A 87 3.90 -2.68 8.49
N ILE A 88 3.22 -2.93 9.61
CA ILE A 88 2.09 -2.09 10.05
C ILE A 88 2.26 -1.78 11.54
N ILE A 89 2.05 -0.51 11.92
CA ILE A 89 2.02 -0.07 13.32
C ILE A 89 0.70 0.64 13.64
N ASN A 90 0.28 0.65 14.90
CA ASN A 90 -0.79 1.56 15.31
C ASN A 90 -0.27 3.01 15.36
N ASP A 91 -1.18 3.98 15.39
CA ASP A 91 -0.87 5.42 15.44
C ASP A 91 -0.19 5.89 16.74
N TYR A 92 -0.11 5.02 17.75
CA TYR A 92 0.66 5.25 18.98
C TYR A 92 2.08 4.65 18.93
N GLY A 93 2.41 3.87 17.89
CA GLY A 93 3.67 3.13 17.78
C GLY A 93 3.89 2.04 18.83
N SER A 94 2.85 1.66 19.59
CA SER A 94 2.94 0.69 20.69
C SER A 94 2.62 -0.74 20.28
N GLU A 95 2.02 -0.91 19.10
CA GLU A 95 1.64 -2.20 18.53
C GLU A 95 2.11 -2.24 17.08
N ASP A 96 2.74 -3.34 16.70
CA ASP A 96 3.17 -3.63 15.35
C ASP A 96 2.70 -5.03 14.90
N LEU A 97 2.55 -5.21 13.59
CA LEU A 97 2.35 -6.51 12.97
C LEU A 97 2.95 -6.57 11.57
N THR A 98 3.16 -7.80 11.10
CA THR A 98 3.38 -8.10 9.68
C THR A 98 2.10 -8.65 9.05
N ALA A 99 1.86 -8.33 7.78
CA ALA A 99 0.69 -8.82 7.05
C ALA A 99 0.99 -8.98 5.56
N ASP A 100 0.20 -9.82 4.88
CA ASP A 100 0.18 -9.87 3.42
C ASP A 100 -1.11 -9.25 2.90
N LEU A 101 -1.03 -8.42 1.86
CA LEU A 101 -2.18 -8.04 1.04
C LEU A 101 -2.09 -8.76 -0.30
N ILE A 102 -3.03 -9.67 -0.55
CA ILE A 102 -3.03 -10.55 -1.72
C ILE A 102 -4.11 -10.08 -2.70
N ALA A 103 -3.72 -9.82 -3.95
CA ALA A 103 -4.66 -9.52 -5.03
C ALA A 103 -5.25 -10.83 -5.60
N LEU A 104 -6.57 -10.97 -5.51
CA LEU A 104 -7.30 -12.16 -5.92
C LEU A 104 -7.72 -12.10 -7.41
N PRO A 105 -7.94 -13.25 -8.07
CA PRO A 105 -8.35 -13.29 -9.48
C PRO A 105 -9.67 -12.58 -9.79
N ASP A 106 -10.57 -12.46 -8.81
CA ASP A 106 -11.85 -11.75 -8.90
C ASP A 106 -11.73 -10.22 -8.77
N GLY A 107 -10.51 -9.69 -8.67
CA GLY A 107 -10.21 -8.26 -8.53
C GLY A 107 -10.38 -7.72 -7.11
N SER A 108 -10.73 -8.58 -6.15
CA SER A 108 -10.73 -8.26 -4.73
C SER A 108 -9.35 -8.48 -4.10
N TYR A 109 -9.22 -8.14 -2.82
CA TYR A 109 -7.99 -8.30 -2.07
C TYR A 109 -8.26 -9.04 -0.75
N GLU A 110 -7.30 -9.80 -0.26
CA GLU A 110 -7.35 -10.39 1.07
C GLU A 110 -6.15 -9.89 1.89
N LEU A 111 -6.43 -9.25 3.02
CA LEU A 111 -5.43 -8.91 4.03
C LEU A 111 -5.30 -10.09 4.99
N GLN A 112 -4.10 -10.67 5.10
CA GLN A 112 -3.78 -11.74 6.03
C GLN A 112 -2.77 -11.25 7.07
N GLN A 113 -3.21 -11.10 8.32
CA GLN A 113 -2.34 -10.80 9.45
C GLN A 113 -1.44 -12.01 9.75
N LYS A 114 -0.12 -11.80 9.84
CA LYS A 114 0.87 -12.83 10.13
C LYS A 114 1.27 -12.77 11.60
N ASP A 115 2.39 -12.15 11.90
CA ASP A 115 3.01 -12.11 13.23
C ASP A 115 2.81 -10.74 13.89
N GLY A 116 2.89 -10.72 15.22
CA GLY A 116 2.73 -9.51 16.03
C GLY A 116 1.31 -9.31 16.56
N SER A 117 0.91 -8.04 16.67
CA SER A 117 -0.34 -7.61 17.28
C SER A 117 -1.55 -7.92 16.41
N ASN A 118 -2.71 -8.10 17.04
CA ASN A 118 -3.96 -8.16 16.27
C ASN A 118 -4.36 -6.75 15.87
N LEU A 119 -4.68 -6.56 14.59
CA LEU A 119 -5.27 -5.33 14.12
C LEU A 119 -6.61 -5.09 14.82
N LYS A 120 -6.79 -3.89 15.36
CA LYS A 120 -7.97 -3.50 16.14
C LYS A 120 -8.52 -2.18 15.65
N ILE A 121 -9.83 -2.06 15.75
CA ILE A 121 -10.54 -0.79 15.59
C ILE A 121 -11.25 -0.46 16.89
N ALA A 122 -11.66 0.79 17.05
CA ALA A 122 -12.38 1.21 18.23
C ALA A 122 -13.85 1.47 17.93
N ARG A 123 -14.73 0.79 18.66
CA ARG A 123 -16.18 0.92 18.50
C ARG A 123 -16.82 1.02 19.86
N ASN A 124 -17.68 2.01 20.06
CA ASN A 124 -18.42 2.21 21.30
C ASN A 124 -17.51 2.16 22.55
N ARG A 125 -16.36 2.85 22.48
CA ARG A 125 -15.33 2.91 23.53
C ARG A 125 -14.65 1.58 23.87
N LYS A 126 -14.71 0.58 22.98
CA LYS A 126 -14.05 -0.72 23.12
C LYS A 126 -13.17 -1.02 21.92
N TRP A 127 -12.11 -1.79 22.16
CA TRP A 127 -11.28 -2.35 21.09
C TRP A 127 -11.95 -3.60 20.51
N VAL A 128 -12.20 -3.57 19.21
CA VAL A 128 -12.74 -4.69 18.44
C VAL A 128 -11.63 -5.24 17.55
N LYS A 129 -11.32 -6.52 17.70
CA LYS A 129 -10.32 -7.19 16.87
C LYS A 129 -10.85 -7.41 15.46
N ILE A 130 -10.02 -7.15 14.47
CA ILE A 130 -10.26 -7.51 13.07
C ILE A 130 -9.85 -8.97 12.87
N PRO A 131 -10.65 -9.77 12.13
CA PRO A 131 -10.29 -11.15 11.83
C PRO A 131 -8.93 -11.23 11.12
N LYS A 132 -8.20 -12.33 11.34
CA LYS A 132 -6.85 -12.52 10.77
C LYS A 132 -6.84 -12.37 9.25
N ASN A 133 -7.88 -12.86 8.59
CA ASN A 133 -8.10 -12.70 7.15
C ASN A 133 -9.30 -11.77 6.93
N LEU A 134 -9.11 -10.72 6.14
CA LEU A 134 -10.15 -9.75 5.83
C LEU A 134 -10.18 -9.45 4.34
N LYS A 135 -11.33 -9.70 3.71
CA LYS A 135 -11.53 -9.44 2.28
C LYS A 135 -11.91 -7.98 2.03
N PHE A 136 -11.31 -7.36 1.02
CA PHE A 136 -11.59 -6.00 0.57
C PHE A 136 -12.00 -5.98 -0.90
N THR A 137 -12.84 -5.02 -1.27
CA THR A 137 -13.16 -4.69 -2.67
C THR A 137 -12.62 -3.30 -3.00
N LYS A 138 -12.30 -3.04 -4.27
CA LYS A 138 -12.05 -1.65 -4.70
C LYS A 138 -13.25 -0.78 -4.36
N GLN A 139 -12.99 0.45 -3.91
CA GLN A 139 -14.03 1.45 -3.63
C GLN A 139 -14.60 2.00 -4.94
#